data_AF-A0A2S7RNI1-F1
#
_entry.id   AF-A0A2S7RNI1-F1
#
_cell.length_a   1.000
_cell.length_b   1.000
_cell.length_c   1.000
_cell.angle_alpha   90.00
_cell.angle_beta   90.00
_cell.angle_gamma   90.00
#
_symmetry.space_group_name_H-M   'P 1'
#
loop_
_entity.id
_entity.type
_entity.pdbx_description
1 polymer ?
#
loop_
_entity_poly.entity_id
_entity_poly.type
_entity_poly.pdbx_seq_one_letter_code
_entity_poly.pdbx_strand_id
1 'polypeptide(L)'
;MNEYLNDVLDELQEIPEDDRFDIIQYYEEYFLDSGKTVEEVVDEYGSPKQFALKLKINYYSEQDDDESEYSQSPKRKIRLIWMIVIGLCASPLLIPLALAFILAIFGILIGLIGVIIGIYVVCISILGAGLFSIISGVAVLQQSIASGLFFVGLGLLATGGAVFFAPLLLKGTKWLFQMMMNFVKWVGRRFITKRAIHTTNSGV
;
A
#
# COMPACT_ATOMS: atom_id res chain seq x y z
N MET A 1 53.38 -7.34 -32.19
CA MET A 1 52.27 -6.48 -31.72
C MET A 1 51.07 -6.62 -32.65
N ASN A 2 51.24 -6.33 -33.95
CA ASN A 2 50.16 -6.39 -34.94
C ASN A 2 49.48 -7.77 -35.05
N GLU A 3 50.24 -8.86 -34.91
CA GLU A 3 49.67 -10.22 -34.91
C GLU A 3 48.73 -10.48 -33.72
N TYR A 4 49.12 -10.05 -32.51
CA TYR A 4 48.29 -10.17 -31.30
C TYR A 4 46.99 -9.35 -31.43
N LEU A 5 47.07 -8.10 -31.90
CA LEU A 5 45.89 -7.25 -32.07
C LEU A 5 44.97 -7.72 -33.20
N ASN A 6 45.51 -8.30 -34.26
CA ASN A 6 44.70 -8.92 -35.33
C ASN A 6 43.89 -10.11 -34.79
N ASP A 7 44.48 -10.94 -33.92
CA ASP A 7 43.76 -12.05 -33.28
C ASP A 7 42.65 -11.54 -32.33
N VAL A 8 42.87 -10.41 -31.66
CA VAL A 8 41.85 -9.76 -30.81
C VAL A 8 40.71 -9.23 -31.67
N LEU A 9 41.03 -8.61 -32.82
CA LEU A 9 40.04 -8.10 -33.79
C LEU A 9 39.13 -9.22 -34.32
N ASP A 10 39.68 -10.41 -34.59
CA ASP A 10 38.90 -11.55 -35.08
C ASP A 10 37.91 -12.08 -34.00
N GLU A 11 38.28 -12.00 -32.72
CA GLU A 11 37.40 -12.39 -31.60
C GLU A 11 36.36 -11.32 -31.22
N LEU A 12 36.47 -10.11 -31.80
CA LEU A 12 35.56 -8.97 -31.61
C LEU A 12 34.45 -8.88 -32.67
N GLN A 13 34.26 -9.89 -33.53
CA GLN A 13 33.26 -9.88 -34.60
C GLN A 13 31.81 -9.59 -34.16
N GLU A 14 31.49 -9.79 -32.88
CA GLU A 14 30.18 -9.52 -32.28
C GLU A 14 29.87 -8.00 -32.10
N ILE A 15 30.90 -7.16 -32.06
CA ILE A 15 30.80 -5.68 -32.00
C ILE A 15 30.72 -5.12 -33.42
N PRO A 16 29.96 -4.06 -33.76
CA PRO A 16 29.94 -3.45 -35.09
C PRO A 16 31.33 -3.13 -35.67
N GLU A 17 31.49 -3.21 -37.00
CA GLU A 17 32.78 -3.01 -37.71
C GLU A 17 33.48 -1.72 -37.28
N ASP A 18 32.78 -0.60 -37.33
CA ASP A 18 33.36 0.72 -37.06
C ASP A 18 33.90 0.78 -35.61
N ASP A 19 33.12 0.31 -34.65
CA ASP A 19 33.47 0.34 -33.23
C ASP A 19 34.64 -0.60 -32.90
N ARG A 20 34.71 -1.80 -33.50
CA ARG A 20 35.85 -2.71 -33.26
C ARG A 20 37.16 -2.16 -33.84
N PHE A 21 37.12 -1.45 -34.96
CA PHE A 21 38.31 -0.80 -35.52
C PHE A 21 38.78 0.35 -34.62
N ASP A 22 37.87 1.18 -34.14
CA ASP A 22 38.20 2.30 -33.23
C ASP A 22 38.81 1.79 -31.92
N ILE A 23 38.25 0.72 -31.33
CA ILE A 23 38.77 0.10 -30.11
C ILE A 23 40.18 -0.44 -30.34
N ILE A 24 40.41 -1.20 -31.42
CA ILE A 24 41.73 -1.78 -31.70
C ILE A 24 42.76 -0.68 -31.99
N GLN A 25 42.38 0.36 -32.73
CA GLN A 25 43.27 1.49 -33.03
C GLN A 25 43.69 2.24 -31.76
N TYR A 26 42.78 2.45 -30.81
CA TYR A 26 43.11 3.05 -29.51
C TYR A 26 44.16 2.24 -28.74
N TYR A 27 43.97 0.92 -28.65
CA TYR A 27 44.93 0.06 -27.95
C TYR A 27 46.24 -0.12 -28.72
N GLU A 28 46.22 -0.07 -30.05
CA GLU A 28 47.43 -0.05 -30.88
C GLU A 28 48.29 1.18 -30.55
N GLU A 29 47.69 2.38 -30.54
CA GLU A 29 48.40 3.62 -30.17
C GLU A 29 48.93 3.56 -28.73
N TYR A 30 48.12 3.05 -27.79
CA TYR A 30 48.52 2.89 -26.40
C TYR A 30 49.70 1.93 -26.20
N PHE A 31 49.70 0.78 -26.88
CA PHE A 31 50.80 -0.19 -26.79
C PHE A 31 52.08 0.32 -27.47
N LEU A 32 51.95 1.11 -28.54
CA LEU A 32 53.09 1.75 -29.19
C LEU A 32 53.72 2.85 -28.33
N ASP A 33 52.91 3.72 -27.70
CA ASP A 33 53.40 4.80 -26.84
C ASP A 33 54.01 4.27 -25.53
N SER A 34 53.43 3.21 -24.96
CA SER A 34 53.95 2.58 -23.75
C SER A 34 55.25 1.78 -23.97
N GLY A 35 55.64 1.53 -25.22
CA GLY A 35 56.88 0.82 -25.56
C GLY A 35 56.92 -0.64 -25.07
N LYS A 36 55.76 -1.22 -24.74
CA LYS A 36 55.66 -2.59 -24.21
C LYS A 36 55.95 -3.63 -25.29
N THR A 37 56.64 -4.70 -24.90
CA THR A 37 56.81 -5.89 -25.73
C THR A 37 55.53 -6.72 -25.78
N VAL A 38 55.41 -7.63 -26.75
CA VAL A 38 54.20 -8.46 -26.89
C VAL A 38 54.01 -9.36 -25.67
N GLU A 39 55.10 -9.86 -25.12
CA GLU A 39 55.13 -10.71 -23.94
C GLU A 39 54.59 -9.97 -22.70
N GLU A 40 54.92 -8.69 -22.53
CA GLU A 40 54.41 -7.85 -21.44
C GLU A 40 52.92 -7.56 -21.59
N VAL A 41 52.44 -7.33 -22.81
CA VAL A 41 51.00 -7.14 -23.09
C VAL A 41 50.22 -8.42 -22.80
N VAL A 42 50.75 -9.59 -23.14
CA VAL A 42 50.13 -10.89 -22.86
C VAL A 42 50.06 -11.15 -21.35
N ASP A 43 51.09 -10.77 -20.58
CA ASP A 43 51.10 -10.92 -19.12
C ASP A 43 50.03 -10.04 -18.44
N GLU A 44 49.87 -8.81 -18.91
CA GLU A 44 48.96 -7.83 -18.31
C GLU A 44 47.50 -8.01 -18.75
N TYR A 45 47.25 -8.20 -20.05
CA TYR A 45 45.90 -8.24 -20.60
C TYR A 45 45.38 -9.67 -20.81
N GLY A 46 46.27 -10.64 -20.91
CA GLY A 46 45.99 -12.07 -21.11
C GLY A 46 46.11 -12.50 -22.57
N SER A 47 45.61 -13.71 -22.86
CA SER A 47 45.50 -14.19 -24.24
C SER A 47 44.57 -13.31 -25.11
N PRO A 48 44.73 -13.29 -26.45
CA PRO A 48 43.88 -12.50 -27.34
C PRO A 48 42.38 -12.66 -27.08
N LYS A 49 41.94 -13.89 -26.81
CA LYS A 49 40.54 -14.23 -26.48
C LYS A 49 40.06 -13.61 -25.16
N GLN A 50 40.92 -13.64 -24.13
CA GLN A 50 40.59 -13.09 -22.82
C GLN A 50 40.51 -11.56 -22.87
N PHE A 51 41.40 -10.93 -23.62
CA PHE A 51 41.38 -9.49 -23.83
C PHE A 51 40.15 -9.07 -24.64
N ALA A 52 39.83 -9.76 -25.75
CA ALA A 52 38.61 -9.54 -26.53
C ALA A 52 37.35 -9.69 -25.68
N LEU A 53 37.27 -10.69 -24.79
CA LEU A 53 36.12 -10.86 -23.89
C LEU A 53 35.97 -9.68 -22.91
N LYS A 54 37.06 -9.17 -22.34
CA LYS A 54 37.03 -8.00 -21.46
C LYS A 54 36.55 -6.76 -22.22
N LEU A 55 37.05 -6.54 -23.43
CA LEU A 55 36.62 -5.44 -24.30
C LEU A 55 35.12 -5.51 -24.62
N LYS A 56 34.61 -6.71 -24.93
CA LYS A 56 33.17 -6.94 -25.16
C LYS A 56 32.32 -6.60 -23.94
N ILE A 57 32.73 -7.07 -22.75
CA ILE A 57 31.99 -6.78 -21.51
C ILE A 57 31.92 -5.28 -21.26
N ASN A 58 33.04 -4.57 -21.41
CA ASN A 58 33.09 -3.11 -21.25
C ASN A 58 32.16 -2.43 -22.26
N TYR A 59 32.35 -2.70 -23.56
CA TYR A 59 31.54 -2.10 -24.63
C TYR A 59 30.02 -2.25 -24.40
N TYR A 60 29.53 -3.43 -24.00
CA TYR A 60 28.09 -3.61 -23.72
C TYR A 60 27.64 -3.02 -22.37
N SER A 61 28.52 -2.95 -21.37
CA SER A 61 28.18 -2.35 -20.07
C SER A 61 28.08 -0.82 -20.17
N GLU A 62 29.00 -0.19 -20.91
CA GLU A 62 28.95 1.24 -21.20
C GLU A 62 27.76 1.57 -22.10
N GLN A 63 27.40 0.69 -23.04
CA GLN A 63 26.19 0.87 -23.85
C GLN A 63 24.90 0.74 -23.01
N ASP A 64 24.82 -0.18 -22.05
CA ASP A 64 23.68 -0.29 -21.12
C ASP A 64 23.56 0.93 -20.18
N ASP A 65 24.69 1.53 -19.78
CA ASP A 65 24.73 2.76 -18.98
C ASP A 65 24.42 4.01 -19.83
N ASP A 66 24.87 4.09 -21.08
CA ASP A 66 24.56 5.19 -22.02
C ASP A 66 23.16 5.09 -22.67
N GLU A 67 22.55 3.89 -22.72
CA GLU A 67 21.12 3.68 -23.03
C GLU A 67 20.20 4.35 -21.97
N SER A 68 20.76 4.79 -20.84
CA SER A 68 20.04 5.64 -19.90
C SER A 68 19.83 7.08 -20.41
N GLU A 69 20.61 7.55 -21.39
CA GLU A 69 20.57 8.96 -21.82
C GLU A 69 20.17 9.20 -23.30
N TYR A 70 20.41 8.29 -24.28
CA TYR A 70 20.17 8.65 -25.70
C TYR A 70 19.36 7.71 -26.64
N SER A 71 19.09 6.44 -26.34
CA SER A 71 18.31 5.55 -27.25
C SER A 71 16.88 5.29 -26.75
N GLN A 72 16.08 6.35 -26.66
CA GLN A 72 14.70 6.21 -26.25
C GLN A 72 13.84 5.46 -27.29
N SER A 73 13.78 4.12 -27.19
CA SER A 73 12.85 3.32 -27.98
C SER A 73 11.41 3.81 -27.77
N PRO A 74 10.60 3.97 -28.83
CA PRO A 74 9.23 4.51 -28.73
C PRO A 74 8.36 3.70 -27.76
N LYS A 75 8.61 2.39 -27.62
CA LYS A 75 7.92 1.52 -26.66
C LYS A 75 8.21 1.88 -25.21
N ARG A 76 9.43 2.31 -24.87
CA ARG A 76 9.80 2.72 -23.50
C ARG A 76 9.33 4.14 -23.20
N LYS A 77 9.38 5.06 -24.17
CA LYS A 77 8.72 6.39 -24.08
C LYS A 77 7.22 6.27 -23.82
N ILE A 78 6.54 5.43 -24.58
CA ILE A 78 5.10 5.17 -24.40
C ILE A 78 4.83 4.58 -23.02
N ARG A 79 5.68 3.67 -22.54
CA ARG A 79 5.53 3.08 -21.20
C ARG A 79 5.75 4.12 -20.09
N LEU A 80 6.75 5.01 -20.21
CA LEU A 80 7.00 6.13 -19.30
C LEU A 80 5.85 7.15 -19.33
N ILE A 81 5.39 7.56 -20.52
CA ILE A 81 4.24 8.45 -20.69
C ILE A 81 2.99 7.82 -20.09
N TRP A 82 2.76 6.52 -20.28
CA TRP A 82 1.62 5.82 -19.70
C TRP A 82 1.70 5.79 -18.16
N MET A 83 2.88 5.54 -17.59
CA MET A 83 3.07 5.64 -16.13
C MET A 83 2.87 7.07 -15.60
N ILE A 84 3.34 8.09 -16.32
CA ILE A 84 3.13 9.50 -15.95
C ILE A 84 1.65 9.88 -16.05
N VAL A 85 0.95 9.43 -17.09
CA VAL A 85 -0.49 9.66 -17.24
C VAL A 85 -1.28 8.95 -16.14
N ILE A 86 -0.93 7.71 -15.79
CA ILE A 86 -1.53 7.02 -14.65
C ILE A 86 -1.21 7.76 -13.35
N GLY A 87 0.01 8.23 -13.14
CA GLY A 87 0.40 9.02 -11.97
C GLY A 87 -0.30 10.37 -11.89
N LEU A 88 -0.46 11.07 -13.01
CA LEU A 88 -1.12 12.37 -13.12
C LEU A 88 -2.65 12.25 -13.03
N CYS A 89 -3.24 11.14 -13.45
CA CYS A 89 -4.64 10.82 -13.18
C CYS A 89 -4.86 10.32 -11.75
N ALA A 90 -3.89 9.61 -11.17
CA ALA A 90 -3.94 9.16 -9.77
C ALA A 90 -3.77 10.32 -8.78
N SER A 91 -2.96 11.34 -9.10
CA SER A 91 -2.70 12.52 -8.26
C SER A 91 -3.97 13.31 -7.85
N PRO A 92 -4.86 13.72 -8.80
CA PRO A 92 -6.11 14.40 -8.47
C PRO A 92 -7.18 13.45 -7.92
N LEU A 93 -7.03 12.12 -8.08
CA LEU A 93 -7.90 11.13 -7.46
C LEU A 93 -7.49 10.81 -6.02
N LEU A 94 -6.22 10.93 -5.67
CA LEU A 94 -5.71 10.56 -4.35
C LEU A 94 -6.30 11.41 -3.23
N ILE A 95 -6.39 12.73 -3.46
CA ILE A 95 -6.94 13.69 -2.48
C ILE A 95 -8.44 13.44 -2.21
N PRO A 96 -9.33 13.41 -3.24
CA PRO A 96 -10.74 13.12 -3.02
C PRO A 96 -10.98 11.68 -2.54
N LEU A 97 -10.17 10.70 -2.99
CA LEU A 97 -10.31 9.31 -2.53
C LEU A 97 -9.90 9.18 -1.05
N ALA A 98 -8.82 9.82 -0.62
CA ALA A 98 -8.42 9.84 0.78
C ALA A 98 -9.48 10.54 1.65
N LEU A 99 -10.01 11.68 1.21
CA LEU A 99 -11.09 12.38 1.90
C LEU A 99 -12.35 11.51 1.99
N ALA A 100 -12.75 10.87 0.89
CA ALA A 100 -13.90 9.97 0.84
C ALA A 100 -13.71 8.78 1.80
N PHE A 101 -12.51 8.22 1.88
CA PHE A 101 -12.21 7.11 2.78
C PHE A 101 -12.32 7.53 4.26
N ILE A 102 -11.81 8.72 4.60
CA ILE A 102 -11.93 9.29 5.95
C ILE A 102 -13.40 9.53 6.29
N LEU A 103 -14.17 10.16 5.40
CA LEU A 103 -15.59 10.43 5.59
C LEU A 103 -16.40 9.15 5.68
N ALA A 104 -16.08 8.12 4.89
CA ALA A 104 -16.74 6.82 4.97
C ALA A 104 -16.52 6.16 6.34
N ILE A 105 -15.29 6.19 6.85
CA ILE A 105 -14.97 5.66 8.20
C ILE A 105 -15.72 6.43 9.28
N PHE A 106 -15.73 7.77 9.21
CA PHE A 106 -16.48 8.60 10.14
C PHE A 106 -18.00 8.38 10.04
N GLY A 107 -18.53 8.22 8.83
CA GLY A 107 -19.94 7.92 8.58
C GLY A 107 -20.35 6.58 9.17
N ILE A 108 -19.52 5.55 9.01
CA ILE A 108 -19.73 4.23 9.64
C ILE A 108 -19.71 4.36 11.17
N LEU A 109 -18.78 5.15 11.72
CA LEU A 109 -18.69 5.37 13.16
C LEU A 109 -19.94 6.06 13.72
N ILE A 110 -20.37 7.15 13.08
CA ILE A 110 -21.57 7.92 13.45
C ILE A 110 -22.81 7.05 13.28
N GLY A 111 -22.91 6.28 12.19
CA GLY A 111 -23.99 5.34 11.95
C GLY A 111 -24.10 4.28 13.04
N LEU A 112 -22.98 3.69 13.46
CA LEU A 112 -22.93 2.74 14.56
C LEU A 112 -23.45 3.36 15.87
N ILE A 113 -23.01 4.58 16.18
CA ILE A 113 -23.45 5.32 17.36
C ILE A 113 -24.95 5.64 17.28
N GLY A 114 -25.44 6.03 16.10
CA GLY A 114 -26.85 6.28 15.84
C GLY A 114 -27.73 5.04 16.05
N VAL A 115 -27.27 3.87 15.58
CA VAL A 115 -27.95 2.58 15.81
C VAL A 115 -28.04 2.27 17.30
N ILE A 116 -26.94 2.48 18.04
CA ILE A 116 -26.93 2.30 19.49
C ILE A 116 -27.96 3.21 20.17
N ILE A 117 -27.95 4.51 19.86
CA ILE A 117 -28.88 5.48 20.43
C ILE A 117 -30.32 5.11 20.07
N GLY A 118 -30.58 4.73 18.81
CA GLY A 118 -31.91 4.32 18.35
C GLY A 118 -32.46 3.13 19.14
N ILE A 119 -31.63 2.13 19.40
CA ILE A 119 -32.00 0.98 20.23
C ILE A 119 -32.35 1.40 21.66
N TYR A 120 -31.58 2.33 22.26
CA TYR A 120 -31.92 2.88 23.59
C TYR A 120 -33.24 3.63 23.60
N VAL A 121 -33.50 4.47 22.60
CA VAL A 121 -34.75 5.22 22.47
C VAL A 121 -35.92 4.26 22.35
N VAL A 122 -35.83 3.23 21.51
CA VAL A 122 -36.88 2.21 21.37
C VAL A 122 -37.17 1.52 22.69
N CYS A 123 -36.14 1.13 23.45
CA CYS A 123 -36.34 0.53 24.76
C CYS A 123 -37.05 1.47 25.76
N ILE A 124 -36.65 2.74 25.82
CA ILE A 124 -37.29 3.73 26.69
C ILE A 124 -38.74 3.96 26.27
N SER A 125 -39.01 4.05 24.96
CA SER A 125 -40.36 4.20 24.41
C SER A 125 -41.24 3.00 24.73
N ILE A 126 -40.73 1.76 24.64
CA ILE A 126 -41.48 0.55 24.98
C ILE A 126 -41.81 0.53 26.48
N LEU A 127 -40.88 0.92 27.35
CA LEU A 127 -41.14 1.02 28.79
C LEU A 127 -42.21 2.08 29.09
N GLY A 128 -42.14 3.25 28.45
CA GLY A 128 -43.13 4.32 28.62
C GLY A 128 -44.51 3.93 28.09
N ALA A 129 -44.57 3.35 26.89
CA ALA A 129 -45.81 2.88 26.27
C ALA A 129 -46.42 1.69 27.02
N GLY A 130 -45.59 0.79 27.57
CA GLY A 130 -46.01 -0.32 28.41
C GLY A 130 -46.68 0.16 29.70
N LEU A 131 -46.07 1.15 30.38
CA LEU A 131 -46.65 1.74 31.58
C LEU A 131 -47.97 2.47 31.29
N PHE A 132 -48.03 3.21 30.19
CA PHE A 132 -49.24 3.90 29.75
C PHE A 132 -50.37 2.92 29.39
N SER A 133 -50.03 1.78 28.76
CA SER A 133 -50.97 0.71 28.42
C SER A 133 -51.54 -0.01 29.65
N ILE A 134 -50.77 -0.12 30.73
CA ILE A 134 -51.27 -0.67 32.00
C ILE A 134 -52.30 0.29 32.62
N ILE A 135 -52.00 1.59 32.63
CA ILE A 135 -52.91 2.62 33.19
C ILE A 135 -54.21 2.68 32.37
N SER A 136 -54.13 2.69 31.04
CA SER A 136 -55.31 2.69 30.18
C SER A 136 -56.09 1.36 30.29
N GLY A 137 -55.39 0.23 30.41
CA GLY A 137 -56.00 -1.08 30.62
C GLY A 137 -56.86 -1.12 31.89
N VAL A 138 -56.38 -0.52 32.99
CA VAL A 138 -57.14 -0.43 34.25
C VAL A 138 -58.39 0.43 34.11
N ALA A 139 -58.34 1.52 33.34
CA ALA A 139 -59.51 2.37 33.08
C ALA A 139 -60.60 1.65 32.25
N VAL A 140 -60.20 0.76 31.33
CA VAL A 140 -61.12 0.02 30.45
C VAL A 140 -61.78 -1.19 31.15
N LEU A 141 -61.26 -1.62 32.31
CA LEU A 141 -61.84 -2.72 33.09
C LEU A 141 -63.31 -2.48 33.48
N GLN A 142 -63.74 -1.23 33.63
CA GLN A 142 -65.14 -0.90 33.93
C GLN A 142 -66.09 -1.15 32.74
N GLN A 143 -65.60 -1.11 31.51
CA GLN A 143 -66.42 -1.37 30.31
C GLN A 143 -66.37 -2.84 29.88
N SER A 144 -65.20 -3.48 29.95
CA SER A 144 -65.04 -4.89 29.61
C SER A 144 -63.82 -5.47 30.31
N ILE A 145 -64.07 -6.44 31.19
CA ILE A 145 -63.04 -7.15 31.96
C ILE A 145 -62.05 -7.87 31.03
N ALA A 146 -62.54 -8.46 29.94
CA ALA A 146 -61.70 -9.16 28.98
C ALA A 146 -60.72 -8.22 28.28
N SER A 147 -61.20 -7.04 27.84
CA SER A 147 -60.36 -6.05 27.16
C SER A 147 -59.33 -5.45 28.10
N GLY A 148 -59.70 -5.13 29.34
CA GLY A 148 -58.77 -4.59 30.34
C GLY A 148 -57.66 -5.60 30.71
N LEU A 149 -57.99 -6.87 30.90
CA LEU A 149 -56.97 -7.92 31.13
C LEU A 149 -56.00 -8.06 29.94
N PHE A 150 -56.52 -7.95 28.72
CA PHE A 150 -55.70 -8.06 27.51
C PHE A 150 -54.69 -6.90 27.41
N PHE A 151 -55.11 -5.65 27.64
CA PHE A 151 -54.22 -4.48 27.61
C PHE A 151 -53.22 -4.47 28.77
N VAL A 152 -53.64 -4.84 29.98
CA VAL A 152 -52.74 -4.96 31.14
C VAL A 152 -51.72 -6.07 30.89
N GLY A 153 -52.15 -7.24 30.39
CA GLY A 153 -51.26 -8.34 30.05
C GLY A 153 -50.26 -7.97 28.96
N LEU A 154 -50.70 -7.27 27.91
CA LEU A 154 -49.83 -6.83 26.82
C LEU A 154 -48.84 -5.75 27.27
N GLY A 155 -49.27 -4.82 28.13
CA GLY A 155 -48.38 -3.86 28.78
C GLY A 155 -47.34 -4.52 29.67
N LEU A 156 -47.72 -5.54 30.46
CA LEU A 156 -46.80 -6.28 31.32
C LEU A 156 -45.79 -7.10 30.51
N LEU A 157 -46.23 -7.74 29.42
CA LEU A 157 -45.37 -8.51 28.52
C LEU A 157 -44.39 -7.59 27.78
N ALA A 158 -44.84 -6.43 27.31
CA ALA A 158 -43.99 -5.43 26.67
C ALA A 158 -42.94 -4.87 27.64
N THR A 159 -43.35 -4.53 28.87
CA THR A 159 -42.43 -3.98 29.89
C THR A 159 -41.46 -5.05 30.39
N GLY A 160 -41.92 -6.28 30.60
CA GLY A 160 -41.09 -7.43 30.99
C GLY A 160 -40.08 -7.81 29.92
N GLY A 161 -40.50 -7.81 28.64
CA GLY A 161 -39.62 -8.02 27.50
C GLY A 161 -38.54 -6.94 27.42
N ALA A 162 -38.91 -5.67 27.56
CA ALA A 162 -37.94 -4.57 27.56
C ALA A 162 -36.91 -4.67 28.69
N VAL A 163 -37.32 -5.05 29.91
CA VAL A 163 -36.40 -5.24 31.05
C VAL A 163 -35.48 -6.45 30.84
N PHE A 164 -35.95 -7.53 30.21
CA PHE A 164 -35.13 -8.69 29.90
C PHE A 164 -34.07 -8.40 28.83
N PHE A 165 -34.42 -7.58 27.83
CA PHE A 165 -33.48 -7.13 26.80
C PHE A 165 -32.53 -6.03 27.27
N ALA A 166 -32.88 -5.23 28.28
CA ALA A 166 -32.05 -4.15 28.81
C ALA A 166 -30.61 -4.55 29.19
N PRO A 167 -30.34 -5.63 29.97
CA PRO A 167 -28.97 -6.06 30.27
C PRO A 167 -28.24 -6.61 29.02
N LEU A 168 -28.97 -7.21 28.08
CA LEU A 168 -28.41 -7.70 26.82
C LEU A 168 -27.89 -6.53 25.97
N LEU A 169 -28.64 -5.43 25.94
CA LEU A 169 -28.28 -4.20 25.25
C LEU A 169 -27.09 -3.50 25.91
N LEU A 170 -27.06 -3.42 27.24
CA LEU A 170 -25.91 -2.87 27.99
C LEU A 170 -24.62 -3.68 27.77
N LYS A 171 -24.74 -5.00 27.67
CA LYS A 171 -23.60 -5.86 27.36
C LYS A 171 -23.16 -5.68 25.91
N GLY A 172 -24.11 -5.53 24.99
CA GLY A 172 -23.87 -5.21 23.59
C GLY A 172 -23.15 -3.86 23.41
N THR A 173 -23.57 -2.82 24.13
CA THR A 173 -22.95 -1.49 24.04
C THR A 173 -21.55 -1.47 24.62
N LYS A 174 -21.31 -2.13 25.77
CA LYS A 174 -19.95 -2.32 26.30
C LYS A 174 -19.06 -3.06 25.32
N TRP A 175 -19.58 -4.12 24.69
CA TRP A 175 -18.84 -4.89 23.69
C TRP A 175 -18.50 -4.06 22.45
N LEU A 176 -19.44 -3.27 21.94
CA LEU A 176 -19.22 -2.36 20.81
C LEU A 176 -18.20 -1.26 21.13
N PHE A 177 -18.28 -0.67 22.33
CA PHE A 177 -17.31 0.33 22.78
C PHE A 177 -15.89 -0.26 22.87
N GLN A 178 -15.78 -1.50 23.33
CA GLN A 178 -14.50 -2.21 23.41
C GLN A 178 -13.96 -2.57 22.03
N MET A 179 -14.83 -2.97 21.09
CA MET A 179 -14.49 -3.12 19.67
C MET A 179 -13.96 -1.82 19.08
N MET A 180 -14.63 -0.69 19.35
CA MET A 180 -14.21 0.63 18.87
C MET A 180 -12.84 1.02 19.44
N MET A 181 -12.63 0.84 20.75
CA MET A 181 -11.35 1.12 21.40
C MET A 181 -10.21 0.24 20.85
N ASN A 182 -10.50 -1.04 20.59
CA ASN A 182 -9.54 -1.97 20.02
C ASN A 182 -9.22 -1.63 18.56
N PHE A 183 -10.22 -1.22 17.79
CA PHE A 183 -10.04 -0.78 16.41
C PHE A 183 -9.20 0.50 16.33
N VAL A 184 -9.48 1.51 17.17
CA VAL A 184 -8.68 2.74 17.26
C VAL A 184 -7.23 2.42 17.67
N LYS A 185 -7.03 1.56 18.67
CA LYS A 185 -5.68 1.11 19.08
C LYS A 185 -4.97 0.29 18.00
N TRP A 186 -5.70 -0.43 17.15
CA TRP A 186 -5.15 -1.22 16.06
C TRP A 186 -4.77 -0.34 14.87
N VAL A 187 -5.65 0.58 14.46
CA VAL A 187 -5.38 1.58 13.41
C VAL A 187 -4.22 2.50 13.83
N GLY A 188 -4.25 3.00 15.07
CA GLY A 188 -3.17 3.84 15.62
C GLY A 188 -1.83 3.12 15.62
N ARG A 189 -1.76 1.84 16.04
CA ARG A 189 -0.52 1.06 15.94
C ARG A 189 -0.05 0.85 14.51
N ARG A 190 -0.97 0.70 13.55
CA ARG A 190 -0.63 0.41 12.16
C ARG A 190 -0.11 1.64 11.39
N PHE A 191 -0.46 2.85 11.81
CA PHE A 191 -0.04 4.10 11.15
C PHE A 191 0.95 4.95 11.95
N ILE A 192 0.98 4.89 13.30
CA ILE A 192 1.72 5.85 14.14
C ILE A 192 3.04 5.29 14.69
N THR A 193 3.26 3.97 14.73
CA THR A 193 4.51 3.38 15.27
C THR A 193 5.52 3.01 14.17
N LYS A 194 6.01 4.00 13.42
CA LYS A 194 7.27 3.89 12.64
C LYS A 194 8.09 5.20 12.66
N ARG A 195 8.10 5.91 13.78
CA ARG A 195 9.09 6.97 14.06
C ARG A 195 9.45 6.98 15.54
N ALA A 196 10.28 6.03 15.95
CA ALA A 196 10.95 6.09 17.25
C ALA A 196 12.46 5.91 17.03
N ILE A 197 13.08 7.04 16.69
CA ILE A 197 14.35 7.54 17.24
C ILE A 197 15.54 6.56 17.18
N HIS A 198 16.35 6.68 16.12
CA HIS A 198 17.78 6.39 16.21
C HIS A 198 18.40 7.44 17.12
N THR A 199 18.54 7.16 18.40
CA THR A 199 19.43 7.91 19.28
C THR A 199 20.85 7.57 18.82
N THR A 200 21.52 8.53 18.19
CA THR A 200 22.96 8.46 17.95
C THR A 200 23.64 8.41 19.31
N ASN A 201 24.14 7.23 19.69
CA ASN A 201 25.12 7.12 20.75
C ASN A 201 26.50 7.29 20.10
N SER A 202 26.83 8.53 19.75
CA SER A 202 28.20 8.96 19.50
C SER A 202 28.76 9.41 20.84
N GLY A 203 29.70 8.63 21.36
CA GLY A 203 30.20 8.76 22.71
C GLY A 203 30.92 10.08 23.01
N VAL A 204 31.01 10.36 24.30
CA VAL A 204 32.19 10.83 25.06
C VAL A 204 32.03 10.28 26.48
#